data_AF-Q8KK15-F1
#
_entry.id   AF-Q8KK15-F1
#
_cell.length_a   1.000
_cell.length_b   1.000
_cell.length_c   1.000
_cell.angle_alpha   90.00
_cell.angle_beta   90.00
_cell.angle_gamma   90.00
#
_symmetry.space_group_name_H-M   'P 1'
#
loop_
_entity.id
_entity.type
_entity.pdbx_description
1 polymer ?
#
loop_
_entity_poly.entity_id
_entity_poly.type
_entity_poly.pdbx_seq_one_letter_code
_entity_poly.pdbx_strand_id
1 'polypeptide(L)'
;MNDIVRREEKIERLQRFQSLKAGAYWKATEDITEEAINAGDTLLLMSIRWVDNQAHTIILRAHPRHFDEYVIIEVEGPDGKLQKNHKRMVEHRFLVQDFLNKFEFEPNHTQIRQTEIASVHAEIHALQQVMDDAMTKPEIMKAIVDTQLAADEENEIKKLDGKIEKPLLPAVFDEVVPVVTGTVQNALSMGGEAPSMDVMKQALNREKRIAVIQTKWLENQKQQINNIIKKLMPYFNEMPAAALAMSEDVREHVDKLESGIKSMLLYTGEHVEIVPVKKGKSASSDIPLTLVQKKLIVEEELAVWADIDEWFDFRSENLFFKALNEHPELVTQIFPSERCVLVMAMTNHDVNYGEPWSNEENNKRNRRVFLMVRDGENIYQVFSPVESHLGSSRLFPARDEGEAIFRGLDGSQIKFDDVAYTDRLKGFDLRALHYKRFLILICGLDHRERHCCK
;
A
#
# COMPACT_ATOMS: atom_id res chain seq x y z
N MET A 1 17.57 41.76 -39.01
CA MET A 1 17.28 41.78 -37.56
C MET A 1 15.80 42.09 -37.41
N ASN A 2 14.98 41.41 -36.63
CA ASN A 2 14.99 40.06 -36.06
C ASN A 2 13.56 39.94 -35.52
N ASP A 3 12.67 39.20 -36.19
CA ASP A 3 11.37 38.84 -35.61
C ASP A 3 11.15 37.34 -35.83
N ILE A 4 11.80 36.56 -34.97
CA ILE A 4 11.50 35.15 -34.76
C ILE A 4 10.69 35.10 -33.46
N VAL A 5 9.38 35.26 -33.60
CA VAL A 5 8.44 35.07 -32.50
C VAL A 5 8.28 33.57 -32.27
N ARG A 6 8.68 33.14 -31.07
CA ARG A 6 8.50 31.82 -30.45
C ARG A 6 7.20 31.13 -30.87
N ARG A 7 7.28 30.15 -31.77
CA ARG A 7 6.19 29.22 -32.10
C ARG A 7 6.38 27.81 -31.54
N GLU A 8 7.56 27.49 -31.00
CA GLU A 8 7.93 26.13 -30.57
C GLU A 8 7.28 25.73 -29.24
N GLU A 9 7.25 26.60 -28.22
CA GLU A 9 6.75 26.28 -26.86
C GLU A 9 5.28 25.79 -26.81
N LYS A 10 4.39 26.34 -27.66
CA LYS A 10 2.97 25.94 -27.66
C LYS A 10 2.74 24.56 -28.29
N ILE A 11 3.55 24.19 -29.28
CA ILE A 11 3.40 22.92 -30.03
C ILE A 11 3.92 21.76 -29.18
N GLU A 12 5.06 21.94 -28.52
CA GLU A 12 5.60 20.94 -27.58
C GLU A 12 4.65 20.68 -26.41
N ARG A 13 4.07 21.72 -25.81
CA ARG A 13 3.12 21.55 -24.69
C ARG A 13 1.86 20.78 -25.10
N LEU A 14 1.37 20.97 -26.33
CA LEU A 14 0.23 20.22 -26.87
C LEU A 14 0.58 18.75 -27.16
N GLN A 15 1.78 18.47 -27.69
CA GLN A 15 2.24 17.09 -27.90
C GLN A 15 2.45 16.35 -26.57
N ARG A 16 3.08 17.00 -25.57
CA ARG A 16 3.22 16.45 -24.22
C ARG A 16 1.87 16.11 -23.59
N PHE A 17 0.85 16.94 -23.82
CA PHE A 17 -0.51 16.68 -23.33
C PHE A 17 -1.20 15.50 -24.03
N GLN A 18 -0.96 15.28 -25.32
CA GLN A 18 -1.47 14.10 -26.03
C GLN A 18 -0.81 12.79 -25.58
N SER A 19 0.44 12.85 -25.12
CA SER A 19 1.20 11.71 -24.61
C SER A 19 0.95 11.42 -23.12
N LEU A 20 0.17 12.24 -22.43
CA LEU A 20 -0.17 12.07 -21.02
C LEU A 20 -1.20 10.95 -20.85
N LYS A 21 -0.71 9.70 -20.82
CA LYS A 21 -1.51 8.48 -20.68
C LYS A 21 -0.86 7.55 -19.66
N ALA A 22 -1.68 6.87 -18.86
CA ALA A 22 -1.19 5.80 -17.99
C ALA A 22 -0.53 4.68 -18.81
N GLY A 23 0.57 4.13 -18.29
CA GLY A 23 1.43 3.17 -18.99
C GLY A 23 2.52 3.80 -19.85
N ALA A 24 2.52 5.12 -20.05
CA ALA A 24 3.60 5.82 -20.75
C ALA A 24 4.82 6.04 -19.84
N TYR A 25 5.99 6.22 -20.46
CA TYR A 25 7.25 6.48 -19.77
C TYR A 25 7.71 7.92 -19.98
N TRP A 26 8.27 8.49 -18.93
CA TRP A 26 8.69 9.89 -18.88
C TRP A 26 10.06 10.01 -18.21
N LYS A 27 10.92 10.84 -18.79
CA LYS A 27 12.29 11.03 -18.33
C LYS A 27 12.40 12.35 -17.56
N ALA A 28 13.05 12.31 -16.41
CA ALA A 28 13.31 13.51 -15.60
C ALA A 28 14.34 14.41 -16.32
N THR A 29 14.06 15.71 -16.40
CA THR A 29 14.95 16.70 -17.03
C THR A 29 15.95 17.31 -16.04
N GLU A 30 15.66 17.23 -14.75
CA GLU A 30 16.47 17.78 -13.65
C GLU A 30 16.49 16.82 -12.45
N ASP A 31 17.42 17.03 -11.52
CA ASP A 31 17.49 16.29 -10.27
C ASP A 31 16.36 16.76 -9.32
N ILE A 32 15.56 15.82 -8.82
CA ILE A 32 14.48 16.06 -7.87
C ILE A 32 14.87 15.40 -6.54
N THR A 33 15.64 16.13 -5.73
CA THR A 33 16.24 15.64 -4.47
C THR A 33 15.20 15.16 -3.45
N GLU A 34 14.06 15.86 -3.38
CA GLU A 34 12.92 15.54 -2.50
C GLU A 34 12.29 14.17 -2.80
N GLU A 35 12.48 13.67 -4.01
CA GLU A 35 11.93 12.41 -4.52
C GLU A 35 13.03 11.37 -4.82
N ALA A 36 14.30 11.71 -4.60
CA ALA A 36 15.47 10.90 -4.99
C ALA A 36 15.45 10.47 -6.47
N ILE A 37 14.97 11.35 -7.35
CA ILE A 37 14.96 11.13 -8.81
C ILE A 37 16.14 11.90 -9.40
N ASN A 38 16.98 11.22 -10.17
CA ASN A 38 18.10 11.86 -10.85
C ASN A 38 17.69 12.32 -12.24
N ALA A 39 18.35 13.36 -12.75
CA ALA A 39 18.23 13.79 -14.13
C ALA A 39 18.55 12.62 -15.08
N GLY A 40 17.67 12.38 -16.05
CA GLY A 40 17.76 11.26 -16.99
C GLY A 40 17.08 9.97 -16.52
N ASP A 41 16.64 9.87 -15.26
CA ASP A 41 15.87 8.71 -14.80
C ASP A 41 14.54 8.64 -15.58
N THR A 42 14.26 7.46 -16.13
CA THR A 42 13.00 7.19 -16.86
C THR A 42 12.04 6.50 -15.92
N LEU A 43 10.82 7.01 -15.79
CA LEU A 43 9.81 6.57 -14.81
C LEU A 43 8.50 6.24 -15.52
N LEU A 44 7.79 5.25 -14.98
CA LEU A 44 6.50 4.79 -15.49
C LEU A 44 5.35 5.64 -14.92
N LEU A 45 4.50 6.18 -15.79
CA LEU A 45 3.24 6.82 -15.40
C LEU A 45 2.21 5.76 -15.03
N MET A 46 1.88 5.66 -13.75
CA MET A 46 0.96 4.65 -13.22
C MET A 46 -0.49 5.08 -13.39
N SER A 47 -0.82 6.31 -12.98
CA SER A 47 -2.19 6.81 -13.06
C SER A 47 -2.25 8.33 -13.13
N ILE A 48 -3.37 8.84 -13.63
CA ILE A 48 -3.69 10.26 -13.70
C ILE A 48 -4.94 10.46 -12.85
N ARG A 49 -4.87 11.34 -11.86
CA ARG A 49 -6.04 11.73 -11.06
C ARG A 49 -6.65 13.00 -11.63
N TRP A 50 -7.96 13.00 -11.72
CA TRP A 50 -8.75 14.04 -12.37
C TRP A 50 -9.58 14.81 -11.34
N VAL A 51 -9.65 16.13 -11.51
CA VAL A 51 -10.56 17.02 -10.77
C VAL A 51 -11.34 17.81 -11.80
N ASP A 52 -12.67 17.81 -11.74
CA ASP A 52 -13.54 18.50 -12.70
C ASP A 52 -13.21 18.21 -14.17
N ASN A 53 -12.92 16.94 -14.49
CA ASN A 53 -12.49 16.48 -15.82
C ASN A 53 -11.18 17.08 -16.34
N GLN A 54 -10.37 17.69 -15.46
CA GLN A 54 -9.01 18.14 -15.76
C GLN A 54 -7.99 17.30 -15.00
N ALA A 55 -6.88 16.96 -15.65
CA ALA A 55 -5.80 16.23 -15.01
C ALA A 55 -5.19 17.12 -13.90
N HIS A 56 -5.04 16.56 -12.71
CA HIS A 56 -4.60 17.30 -11.52
C HIS A 56 -3.32 16.73 -10.94
N THR A 57 -3.31 15.43 -10.63
CA THR A 57 -2.18 14.75 -9.99
C THR A 57 -1.70 13.61 -10.88
N ILE A 58 -0.39 13.53 -11.10
CA ILE A 58 0.29 12.44 -11.78
C ILE A 58 0.94 11.54 -10.75
N ILE A 59 0.72 10.23 -10.88
CA ILE A 59 1.35 9.22 -10.04
C ILE A 59 2.35 8.44 -10.90
N LEU A 60 3.63 8.52 -10.56
CA LEU A 60 4.72 7.79 -11.17
C LEU A 60 5.13 6.62 -10.28
N ARG A 61 5.53 5.51 -10.88
CA ARG A 61 6.22 4.44 -10.17
C ARG A 61 7.65 4.87 -9.87
N ALA A 62 8.17 4.53 -8.69
CA ALA A 62 9.57 4.76 -8.36
C ALA A 62 10.51 3.99 -9.31
N HIS A 63 11.70 4.56 -9.53
CA HIS A 63 12.68 3.97 -10.44
C HIS A 63 13.05 2.55 -9.98
N PRO A 64 13.15 1.55 -10.89
CA PRO A 64 13.49 0.17 -10.52
C PRO A 64 14.78 0.02 -9.70
N ARG A 65 15.73 0.96 -9.84
CA ARG A 65 16.99 1.01 -9.06
C ARG A 65 16.78 1.09 -7.54
N HIS A 66 15.73 1.77 -7.08
CA HIS A 66 15.44 1.98 -5.66
C HIS A 66 14.02 1.55 -5.28
N PHE A 67 13.34 0.81 -6.14
CA PHE A 67 11.95 0.44 -5.91
C PHE A 67 11.82 -0.43 -4.64
N ASP A 68 10.91 -0.03 -3.77
CA ASP A 68 10.65 -0.60 -2.45
C ASP A 68 11.77 -0.43 -1.42
N GLU A 69 12.78 0.39 -1.71
CA GLU A 69 13.87 0.71 -0.79
C GLU A 69 13.57 1.97 0.02
N TYR A 70 14.17 2.07 1.22
CA TYR A 70 14.16 3.30 2.00
C TYR A 70 15.39 4.13 1.64
N VAL A 71 15.16 5.32 1.11
CA VAL A 71 16.22 6.27 0.77
C VAL A 71 16.11 7.49 1.69
N ILE A 72 17.26 8.00 2.10
CA ILE A 72 17.36 9.23 2.88
C ILE A 72 17.28 10.39 1.90
N ILE A 73 16.23 11.22 2.04
CA ILE A 73 16.05 12.45 1.28
C ILE A 73 16.32 13.64 2.19
N GLU A 74 16.87 14.70 1.61
CA GLU A 74 17.07 15.98 2.29
C GLU A 74 15.95 16.92 1.84
N VAL A 75 15.09 17.31 2.78
CA VAL A 75 13.96 18.21 2.53
C VAL A 75 14.21 19.50 3.28
N GLU A 76 14.05 20.64 2.60
CA GLU A 76 14.12 21.94 3.26
C GLU A 76 12.84 22.17 4.06
N GLY A 77 12.97 22.28 5.38
CA GLY A 77 11.84 22.58 6.25
C GLY A 77 11.39 24.04 6.12
N PRO A 78 10.22 24.40 6.69
CA PRO A 78 9.68 25.77 6.67
C PRO A 78 10.66 26.83 7.24
N ASP A 79 11.59 26.39 8.09
CA ASP A 79 12.61 27.22 8.73
C ASP A 79 13.90 27.36 7.90
N GLY A 80 13.92 26.88 6.65
CA GLY A 80 15.10 26.88 5.76
C GLY A 80 16.20 25.89 6.16
N LYS A 81 15.90 24.95 7.07
CA LYS A 81 16.84 23.92 7.53
C LYS A 81 16.60 22.61 6.79
N LEU A 82 17.68 22.02 6.26
CA LEU A 82 17.66 20.68 5.68
C LEU A 82 17.39 19.63 6.75
N GLN A 83 16.27 18.92 6.61
CA GLN A 83 15.89 17.78 7.43
C GLN A 83 16.09 16.49 6.64
N LYS A 84 16.65 15.47 7.30
CA LYS A 84 16.83 14.14 6.72
C LYS A 84 15.60 13.30 7.01
N ASN A 85 14.88 12.93 5.96
CA ASN A 85 13.69 12.09 6.05
C ASN A 85 13.94 10.74 5.37
N HIS A 86 13.43 9.67 5.95
CA HIS A 86 13.47 8.35 5.35
C HIS A 86 12.19 8.15 4.54
N LYS A 87 12.32 7.97 3.23
CA LYS A 87 11.19 7.77 2.33
C LYS A 87 11.28 6.41 1.65
N ARG A 88 10.19 5.66 1.71
CA ARG A 88 10.04 4.39 0.98
C ARG A 88 9.71 4.70 -0.47
N MET A 89 10.52 4.21 -1.40
CA MET A 89 10.44 4.53 -2.82
C MET A 89 9.51 3.55 -3.55
N VAL A 90 8.21 3.84 -3.55
CA VAL A 90 7.21 3.01 -4.25
C VAL A 90 6.57 3.79 -5.40
N GLU A 91 6.10 4.99 -5.07
CA GLU A 91 5.45 5.91 -6.01
C GLU A 91 5.86 7.35 -5.70
N HIS A 92 5.87 8.17 -6.74
CA HIS A 92 6.08 9.61 -6.67
C HIS A 92 4.82 10.30 -7.18
N ARG A 93 4.46 11.42 -6.57
CA ARG A 93 3.23 12.12 -6.88
C ARG A 93 3.52 13.59 -7.15
N PHE A 94 3.02 14.08 -8.27
CA PHE A 94 3.27 15.45 -8.72
C PHE A 94 1.97 16.10 -9.16
N LEU A 95 1.85 17.41 -8.98
CA LEU A 95 0.86 18.18 -9.72
C LEU A 95 1.18 18.14 -11.21
N VAL A 96 0.17 18.20 -12.08
CA VAL A 96 0.37 18.16 -13.53
C VAL A 96 1.28 19.29 -14.02
N GLN A 97 1.20 20.49 -13.43
CA GLN A 97 2.04 21.61 -13.83
C GLN A 97 3.52 21.34 -13.51
N ASP A 98 3.81 20.92 -12.29
CA ASP A 98 5.18 20.57 -11.88
C ASP A 98 5.72 19.40 -12.67
N PHE A 99 4.89 18.39 -12.92
CA PHE A 99 5.25 17.24 -13.75
C PHE A 99 5.65 17.66 -15.18
N LEU A 100 4.82 18.45 -15.86
CA LEU A 100 5.10 18.87 -17.24
C LEU A 100 6.35 19.77 -17.37
N ASN A 101 6.75 20.42 -16.29
CA ASN A 101 7.96 21.24 -16.22
C ASN A 101 9.23 20.39 -15.99
N LYS A 102 9.14 19.31 -15.21
CA LYS A 102 10.28 18.49 -14.77
C LYS A 102 10.49 17.20 -15.58
N PHE A 103 9.55 16.85 -16.45
CA PHE A 103 9.57 15.60 -17.20
C PHE A 103 9.30 15.79 -18.69
N GLU A 104 9.93 14.93 -19.50
CA GLU A 104 9.70 14.81 -20.93
C GLU A 104 9.28 13.39 -21.33
N PHE A 105 8.45 13.29 -22.37
CA PHE A 105 7.96 12.00 -22.84
C PHE A 105 9.08 11.17 -23.47
N GLU A 106 9.20 9.90 -23.09
CA GLU A 106 10.27 9.01 -23.54
C GLU A 106 9.71 7.78 -24.28
N PRO A 107 9.70 7.79 -25.63
CA PRO A 107 9.20 6.68 -26.42
C PRO A 107 10.16 5.47 -26.46
N ASN A 108 11.45 5.67 -26.21
CA ASN A 108 12.46 4.60 -26.32
C ASN A 108 12.74 3.89 -24.99
N HIS A 109 11.76 3.90 -24.07
CA HIS A 109 11.88 3.33 -22.73
C HIS A 109 12.36 1.87 -22.71
N THR A 110 11.94 1.04 -23.69
CA THR A 110 12.36 -0.35 -23.80
C THR A 110 13.88 -0.48 -23.96
N GLN A 111 14.49 0.38 -24.76
CA GLN A 111 15.94 0.36 -25.00
C GLN A 111 16.71 0.86 -23.77
N ILE A 112 16.19 1.87 -23.07
CA ILE A 112 16.75 2.36 -21.81
C ILE A 112 16.73 1.23 -20.77
N ARG A 113 15.58 0.58 -20.58
CA ARG A 113 15.44 -0.55 -19.65
C ARG A 113 16.34 -1.72 -19.98
N GLN A 114 16.49 -2.08 -21.26
CA GLN A 114 17.43 -3.12 -21.68
C GLN A 114 18.89 -2.76 -21.34
N THR A 115 19.25 -1.48 -21.50
CA THR A 115 20.60 -0.99 -21.16
C THR A 115 20.85 -1.06 -19.65
N GLU A 116 19.86 -0.67 -18.84
CA GLU A 116 19.94 -0.77 -17.38
C GLU A 116 20.06 -2.22 -16.91
N ILE A 117 19.22 -3.13 -17.44
CA ILE A 117 19.30 -4.57 -17.15
C ILE A 117 20.67 -5.14 -17.57
N ALA A 118 21.19 -4.75 -18.74
CA ALA A 118 22.51 -5.16 -19.20
C ALA A 118 23.63 -4.68 -18.26
N SER A 119 23.51 -3.48 -17.69
CA SER A 119 24.48 -2.97 -16.71
C SER A 119 24.50 -3.80 -15.42
N VAL A 120 23.32 -4.24 -14.94
CA VAL A 120 23.22 -5.13 -13.77
C VAL A 120 23.80 -6.52 -14.09
N HIS A 121 23.55 -7.04 -15.29
CA HIS A 121 24.20 -8.29 -15.74
C HIS A 121 25.72 -8.18 -15.84
N ALA A 122 26.24 -7.03 -16.27
CA ALA A 122 27.68 -6.79 -16.30
C ALA A 122 28.29 -6.78 -14.89
N GLU A 123 27.59 -6.21 -13.89
CA GLU A 123 28.00 -6.25 -12.47
C GLU A 123 28.08 -7.70 -11.97
N ILE A 124 27.09 -8.54 -12.30
CA ILE A 124 27.09 -9.97 -11.94
C ILE A 124 28.25 -10.70 -12.60
N HIS A 125 28.47 -10.50 -13.90
CA HIS A 125 29.56 -11.16 -14.64
C HIS A 125 30.93 -10.77 -14.09
N ALA A 126 31.13 -9.50 -13.73
CA ALA A 126 32.39 -9.05 -13.12
C ALA A 126 32.69 -9.78 -11.81
N LEU A 127 31.69 -9.97 -10.93
CA LEU A 127 31.86 -10.73 -9.69
C LEU A 127 32.10 -12.22 -9.93
N GLN A 128 31.40 -12.81 -10.89
CA GLN A 128 31.63 -14.21 -11.29
C GLN A 128 33.05 -14.40 -11.81
N GLN A 129 33.55 -13.47 -12.63
CA GLN A 129 34.90 -13.52 -13.15
C GLN A 129 35.96 -13.38 -12.03
N VAL A 130 35.74 -12.51 -11.05
CA VAL A 130 36.62 -12.42 -9.86
C VAL A 130 36.63 -13.72 -9.07
N MET A 131 35.47 -14.38 -8.93
CA MET A 131 35.35 -15.68 -8.29
C MET A 131 36.12 -16.77 -9.05
N ASP A 132 35.93 -16.83 -10.37
CA ASP A 132 36.59 -17.81 -11.24
C ASP A 132 38.10 -17.59 -11.30
N ASP A 133 38.55 -16.33 -11.38
CA ASP A 133 39.97 -15.96 -11.35
C ASP A 133 40.63 -16.38 -10.02
N ALA A 134 39.96 -16.17 -8.88
CA ALA A 134 40.49 -16.58 -7.58
C ALA A 134 40.56 -18.11 -7.43
N MET A 135 39.62 -18.87 -8.03
CA MET A 135 39.61 -20.33 -7.99
C MET A 135 40.61 -20.97 -8.96
N THR A 136 40.88 -20.33 -10.09
CA THR A 136 41.79 -20.86 -11.13
C THR A 136 43.24 -20.43 -10.94
N LYS A 137 43.50 -19.29 -10.28
CA LYS A 137 44.84 -18.76 -10.02
C LYS A 137 45.19 -18.83 -8.53
N PRO A 138 46.04 -19.79 -8.11
CA PRO A 138 46.39 -19.99 -6.69
C PRO A 138 47.00 -18.75 -6.03
N GLU A 139 47.67 -17.87 -6.78
CA GLU A 139 48.29 -16.65 -6.26
C GLU A 139 47.28 -15.61 -5.78
N ILE A 140 46.14 -15.48 -6.47
CA ILE A 140 45.08 -14.53 -6.10
C ILE A 140 44.40 -15.00 -4.81
N MET A 141 44.11 -16.29 -4.69
CA MET A 141 43.53 -16.86 -3.47
C MET A 141 44.48 -16.73 -2.28
N LYS A 142 45.78 -16.97 -2.49
CA LYS A 142 46.81 -16.76 -1.45
C LYS A 142 46.84 -15.32 -0.98
N ALA A 143 46.84 -14.35 -1.89
CA ALA A 143 46.83 -12.92 -1.53
C ALA A 143 45.57 -12.52 -0.72
N ILE A 144 44.40 -13.04 -1.08
CA ILE A 144 43.14 -12.81 -0.34
C ILE A 144 43.23 -13.43 1.06
N VAL A 145 43.70 -14.68 1.15
CA VAL A 145 43.87 -15.40 2.42
C VAL A 145 44.87 -14.71 3.33
N ASP A 146 46.01 -14.27 2.80
CA ASP A 146 47.06 -13.60 3.58
C ASP A 146 46.58 -12.24 4.10
N THR A 147 45.85 -11.48 3.28
CA THR A 147 45.26 -10.19 3.69
C THR A 147 44.26 -10.38 4.84
N GLN A 148 43.40 -11.40 4.75
CA GLN A 148 42.39 -11.67 5.77
C GLN A 148 43.00 -12.28 7.05
N LEU A 149 44.02 -13.14 6.93
CA LEU A 149 44.77 -13.66 8.06
C LEU A 149 45.45 -12.54 8.84
N ALA A 150 46.11 -11.61 8.16
CA ALA A 150 46.74 -10.45 8.80
C ALA A 150 45.72 -9.57 9.53
N ALA A 151 44.55 -9.34 8.94
CA ALA A 151 43.47 -8.58 9.57
C ALA A 151 42.88 -9.30 10.80
N ASP A 152 42.71 -10.62 10.72
CA ASP A 152 42.21 -11.45 11.83
C ASP A 152 43.22 -11.49 12.99
N GLU A 153 44.52 -11.61 12.69
CA GLU A 153 45.61 -11.54 13.68
C GLU A 153 45.67 -10.16 14.36
N GLU A 154 45.55 -9.06 13.60
CA GLU A 154 45.52 -7.71 14.17
C GLU A 154 44.30 -7.50 15.09
N ASN A 155 43.15 -8.06 14.72
CA ASN A 155 41.94 -8.04 15.53
C ASN A 155 42.03 -8.93 16.78
N GLU A 156 42.73 -10.07 16.73
CA GLU A 156 43.02 -10.91 17.89
C GLU A 156 43.98 -10.20 18.87
N ILE A 157 45.03 -9.54 18.35
CA ILE A 157 45.99 -8.75 19.16
C ILE A 157 45.27 -7.62 19.91
N LYS A 158 44.34 -6.93 19.25
CA LYS A 158 43.52 -5.87 19.87
C LYS A 158 42.55 -6.38 20.94
N LYS A 159 42.10 -7.64 20.85
CA LYS A 159 41.15 -8.24 21.81
C LYS A 159 41.80 -8.88 23.02
N LEU A 160 43.07 -9.28 22.93
CA LEU A 160 43.77 -10.10 23.94
C LEU A 160 44.83 -9.34 24.75
N ASP A 161 44.81 -8.00 24.76
CA ASP A 161 45.72 -7.16 25.56
C ASP A 161 47.21 -7.58 25.44
N GLY A 162 47.63 -7.90 24.21
CA GLY A 162 49.03 -8.16 23.86
C GLY A 162 49.63 -9.51 24.31
N LYS A 163 48.85 -10.45 24.84
CA LYS A 163 49.36 -11.80 25.20
C LYS A 163 49.01 -12.85 24.15
N ILE A 164 49.79 -12.89 23.07
CA ILE A 164 49.74 -13.98 22.08
C ILE A 164 51.15 -14.54 21.90
N GLU A 165 51.28 -15.88 21.92
CA GLU A 165 52.51 -16.56 21.50
C GLU A 165 52.84 -16.17 20.06
N LYS A 166 54.08 -15.72 19.80
CA LYS A 166 54.50 -15.29 18.47
C LYS A 166 54.25 -16.42 17.47
N PRO A 167 53.51 -16.18 16.37
CA PRO A 167 53.33 -17.18 15.33
C PRO A 167 54.69 -17.58 14.75
N LEU A 168 54.85 -18.86 14.41
CA LEU A 168 56.05 -19.38 13.75
C LEU A 168 56.29 -18.66 12.41
N LEU A 169 57.54 -18.62 11.97
CA LEU A 169 57.91 -18.01 10.69
C LEU A 169 57.27 -18.78 9.51
N PRO A 170 56.84 -18.11 8.43
CA PRO A 170 56.21 -18.74 7.27
C PRO A 170 56.99 -19.93 6.69
N ALA A 171 58.33 -19.83 6.66
CA ALA A 171 59.22 -20.89 6.17
C ALA A 171 59.09 -22.21 6.96
N VAL A 172 58.76 -22.15 8.25
CA VAL A 172 58.57 -23.33 9.11
C VAL A 172 57.22 -24.01 8.82
N PHE A 173 56.23 -23.25 8.36
CA PHE A 173 54.95 -23.82 7.96
C PHE A 173 55.03 -24.53 6.61
N ASP A 174 55.70 -23.93 5.62
CA ASP A 174 55.81 -24.51 4.27
C ASP A 174 56.51 -25.88 4.25
N GLU A 175 57.43 -26.15 5.19
CA GLU A 175 58.08 -27.45 5.35
C GLU A 175 57.17 -28.51 6.00
N VAL A 176 56.24 -28.10 6.88
CA VAL A 176 55.44 -28.99 7.71
C VAL A 176 54.05 -29.27 7.12
N VAL A 177 53.51 -28.34 6.31
CA VAL A 177 52.19 -28.48 5.66
C VAL A 177 52.07 -29.77 4.82
N PRO A 178 53.03 -30.16 3.95
CA PRO A 178 52.92 -31.39 3.15
C PRO A 178 52.84 -32.67 4.00
N VAL A 179 53.41 -32.63 5.22
CA VAL A 179 53.39 -33.74 6.19
C VAL A 179 52.05 -33.82 6.91
N VAL A 180 51.41 -32.66 7.17
CA VAL A 180 50.12 -32.54 7.88
C VAL A 180 48.93 -32.80 6.94
N THR A 181 49.03 -32.42 5.67
CA THR A 181 47.96 -32.58 4.67
C THR A 181 48.09 -33.85 3.82
N GLY A 182 49.22 -34.56 3.91
CA GLY A 182 49.50 -35.80 3.18
C GLY A 182 48.99 -37.08 3.85
N THR A 183 49.18 -38.23 3.19
CA THR A 183 48.94 -39.53 3.81
C THR A 183 50.08 -39.87 4.79
N VAL A 184 49.81 -40.73 5.79
CA VAL A 184 50.80 -41.17 6.79
C VAL A 184 52.10 -41.70 6.15
N GLN A 185 52.02 -42.18 4.90
CA GLN A 185 53.13 -42.70 4.11
C GLN A 185 54.09 -41.60 3.58
N ASN A 186 53.58 -40.39 3.32
CA ASN A 186 54.40 -39.21 2.98
C ASN A 186 55.15 -38.68 4.21
N ALA A 187 54.55 -38.77 5.39
CA ALA A 187 55.18 -38.37 6.65
C ALA A 187 56.34 -39.30 7.05
N LEU A 188 56.28 -40.58 6.67
CA LEU A 188 57.33 -41.57 6.94
C LEU A 188 58.47 -41.58 5.92
N SER A 189 58.30 -40.97 4.75
CA SER A 189 59.31 -40.92 3.67
C SER A 189 60.22 -39.68 3.72
N MET A 190 59.86 -38.65 4.49
CA MET A 190 60.77 -37.57 4.88
C MET A 190 61.63 -38.02 6.06
N GLY A 191 62.79 -38.61 5.78
CA GLY A 191 63.71 -39.15 6.80
C GLY A 191 64.46 -38.09 7.62
N GLY A 192 63.75 -37.33 8.47
CA GLY A 192 64.31 -36.35 9.42
C GLY A 192 63.63 -36.39 10.79
N GLU A 193 64.21 -35.68 11.78
CA GLU A 193 63.62 -35.50 13.13
C GLU A 193 62.16 -35.04 13.00
N ALA A 194 61.22 -35.81 13.57
CA ALA A 194 59.81 -35.50 13.48
C ALA A 194 59.53 -34.11 14.08
N PRO A 195 58.82 -33.20 13.36
CA PRO A 195 58.46 -31.91 13.91
C PRO A 195 57.62 -32.11 15.19
N SER A 196 57.84 -31.27 16.21
CA SER A 196 57.13 -31.36 17.48
C SER A 196 55.61 -31.33 17.27
N MET A 197 54.87 -32.11 18.07
CA MET A 197 53.40 -32.18 18.03
C MET A 197 52.73 -30.80 18.11
N ASP A 198 53.36 -29.83 18.76
CA ASP A 198 52.82 -28.46 18.87
C ASP A 198 52.97 -27.67 17.56
N VAL A 199 54.05 -27.88 16.80
CA VAL A 199 54.26 -27.28 15.47
C VAL A 199 53.24 -27.87 14.48
N MET A 200 53.00 -29.17 14.52
CA MET A 200 51.95 -29.82 13.71
C MET A 200 50.55 -29.30 14.07
N LYS A 201 50.22 -29.12 15.35
CA LYS A 201 48.93 -28.55 15.78
C LYS A 201 48.76 -27.10 15.30
N GLN A 202 49.82 -26.29 15.38
CA GLN A 202 49.79 -24.91 14.88
C GLN A 202 49.62 -24.87 13.35
N ALA A 203 50.32 -25.73 12.60
CA ALA A 203 50.17 -25.84 11.14
C ALA A 203 48.76 -26.31 10.72
N LEU A 204 48.20 -27.33 11.39
CA LEU A 204 46.84 -27.80 11.16
C LEU A 204 45.79 -26.71 11.46
N ASN A 205 45.97 -25.95 12.55
CA ASN A 205 45.08 -24.84 12.89
C ASN A 205 45.15 -23.71 11.86
N ARG A 206 46.34 -23.42 11.32
CA ARG A 206 46.51 -22.44 10.23
C ARG A 206 45.83 -22.89 8.95
N GLU A 207 46.03 -24.14 8.52
CA GLU A 207 45.34 -24.72 7.34
C GLU A 207 43.81 -24.70 7.51
N LYS A 208 43.32 -25.05 8.70
CA LYS A 208 41.89 -24.94 9.02
C LYS A 208 41.39 -23.49 8.94
N ARG A 209 42.16 -22.51 9.44
CA ARG A 209 41.83 -21.07 9.33
C ARG A 209 41.79 -20.62 7.86
N ILE A 210 42.77 -21.04 7.06
CA ILE A 210 42.82 -20.77 5.61
C ILE A 210 41.55 -21.30 4.93
N ALA A 211 41.20 -22.57 5.13
CA ALA A 211 40.00 -23.17 4.55
C ALA A 211 38.70 -22.43 4.97
N VAL A 212 38.62 -21.98 6.23
CA VAL A 212 37.48 -21.18 6.72
C VAL A 212 37.41 -19.81 6.05
N ILE A 213 38.55 -19.13 5.88
CA ILE A 213 38.62 -17.83 5.18
C ILE A 213 38.18 -17.99 3.72
N GLN A 214 38.67 -19.03 3.04
CA GLN A 214 38.29 -19.32 1.66
C GLN A 214 36.77 -19.56 1.53
N THR A 215 36.19 -20.34 2.44
CA THR A 215 34.75 -20.61 2.47
C THR A 215 33.95 -19.34 2.73
N LYS A 216 34.33 -18.53 3.73
CA LYS A 216 33.67 -17.25 4.04
C LYS A 216 33.73 -16.26 2.88
N TRP A 217 34.86 -16.20 2.19
CA TRP A 217 35.00 -15.34 1.02
C TRP A 217 34.06 -15.77 -0.10
N LEU A 218 34.00 -17.06 -0.42
CA LEU A 218 33.06 -17.61 -1.41
C LEU A 218 31.60 -17.36 -1.03
N GLU A 219 31.25 -17.56 0.25
CA GLU A 219 29.92 -17.26 0.76
C GLU A 219 29.57 -15.77 0.62
N ASN A 220 30.50 -14.88 0.92
CA ASN A 220 30.31 -13.43 0.75
C ASN A 220 30.13 -13.04 -0.72
N GLN A 221 30.95 -13.57 -1.63
CA GLN A 221 30.79 -13.35 -3.08
C GLN A 221 29.43 -13.85 -3.58
N LYS A 222 29.02 -15.05 -3.14
CA LYS A 222 27.69 -15.60 -3.44
C LYS A 222 26.57 -14.72 -2.90
N GLN A 223 26.71 -14.16 -1.70
CA GLN A 223 25.73 -13.22 -1.13
C GLN A 223 25.66 -11.91 -1.94
N GLN A 224 26.80 -11.37 -2.37
CA GLN A 224 26.84 -10.17 -3.21
C GLN A 224 26.15 -10.40 -4.56
N ILE A 225 26.43 -11.52 -5.23
CA ILE A 225 25.73 -11.92 -6.47
C ILE A 225 24.22 -12.03 -6.22
N ASN A 226 23.79 -12.70 -5.16
CA ASN A 226 22.37 -12.82 -4.83
C ASN A 226 21.71 -11.45 -4.57
N ASN A 227 22.41 -10.53 -3.92
CA ASN A 227 21.91 -9.17 -3.69
C ASN A 227 21.78 -8.38 -4.99
N ILE A 228 22.72 -8.53 -5.93
CA ILE A 228 22.63 -7.88 -7.25
C ILE A 228 21.52 -8.51 -8.10
N ILE A 229 21.33 -9.84 -8.05
CA ILE A 229 20.20 -10.51 -8.73
C ILE A 229 18.87 -9.96 -8.22
N LYS A 230 18.73 -9.70 -6.91
CA LYS A 230 17.52 -9.08 -6.36
C LYS A 230 17.24 -7.69 -6.96
N LYS A 231 18.27 -6.93 -7.36
CA LYS A 231 18.10 -5.63 -8.06
C LYS A 231 17.42 -5.77 -9.42
N LEU A 232 17.37 -6.97 -10.03
CA LEU A 232 16.66 -7.20 -11.29
C LEU A 232 15.14 -7.34 -11.11
N MET A 233 14.68 -7.77 -9.93
CA MET A 233 13.26 -8.05 -9.67
C MET A 233 12.35 -6.83 -9.93
N PRO A 234 12.70 -5.61 -9.49
CA PRO A 234 11.91 -4.42 -9.80
C PRO A 234 11.72 -4.14 -11.29
N TYR A 235 12.75 -4.38 -12.11
CA TYR A 235 12.67 -4.17 -13.56
C TYR A 235 11.67 -5.11 -14.22
N PHE A 236 11.67 -6.40 -13.82
CA PHE A 236 10.69 -7.36 -14.32
C PHE A 236 9.27 -7.09 -13.81
N ASN A 237 9.14 -6.60 -12.56
CA ASN A 237 7.84 -6.24 -11.98
C ASN A 237 7.26 -4.94 -12.56
N GLU A 238 8.03 -4.14 -13.28
CA GLU A 238 7.55 -2.92 -13.94
C GLU A 238 6.67 -3.25 -15.16
N MET A 239 6.98 -4.30 -15.93
CA MET A 239 6.18 -4.73 -17.09
C MET A 239 4.69 -4.99 -16.78
N PRO A 240 4.34 -5.86 -15.79
CA PRO A 240 2.95 -6.05 -15.42
C PRO A 240 2.34 -4.79 -14.81
N ALA A 241 3.12 -3.95 -14.12
CA ALA A 241 2.64 -2.67 -13.60
C ALA A 241 2.25 -1.69 -14.73
N ALA A 242 3.04 -1.63 -15.81
CA ALA A 242 2.74 -0.81 -16.98
C ALA A 242 1.49 -1.29 -17.70
N ALA A 243 1.33 -2.62 -17.86
CA ALA A 243 0.12 -3.20 -18.45
C ALA A 243 -1.14 -2.90 -17.62
N LEU A 244 -1.03 -2.97 -16.29
CA LEU A 244 -2.13 -2.60 -15.38
C LEU A 244 -2.46 -1.10 -15.48
N ALA A 245 -1.44 -0.24 -15.49
CA ALA A 245 -1.60 1.20 -15.64
C ALA A 245 -2.37 1.57 -16.92
N MET A 246 -2.04 0.95 -18.06
CA MET A 246 -2.77 1.16 -19.33
C MET A 246 -4.27 0.84 -19.23
N SER A 247 -4.67 -0.06 -18.33
CA SER A 247 -6.07 -0.46 -18.13
C SER A 247 -6.77 0.31 -17.00
N GLU A 248 -6.04 1.07 -16.17
CA GLU A 248 -6.61 1.74 -14.99
C GLU A 248 -7.66 2.78 -15.37
N ASP A 249 -7.39 3.62 -16.38
CA ASP A 249 -8.34 4.65 -16.84
C ASP A 249 -9.65 4.03 -17.36
N VAL A 250 -9.55 2.91 -18.08
CA VAL A 250 -10.72 2.16 -18.58
C VAL A 250 -11.50 1.56 -17.42
N ARG A 251 -10.80 0.96 -16.44
CA ARG A 251 -11.43 0.40 -15.25
C ARG A 251 -12.14 1.48 -14.43
N GLU A 252 -11.51 2.63 -14.20
CA GLU A 252 -12.13 3.74 -13.46
C GLU A 252 -13.39 4.25 -14.18
N HIS A 253 -13.39 4.30 -15.52
CA HIS A 253 -14.57 4.66 -16.30
C HIS A 253 -15.69 3.63 -16.14
N VAL A 254 -15.38 2.33 -16.23
CA VAL A 254 -16.34 1.24 -16.01
C VAL A 254 -16.91 1.28 -14.59
N ASP A 255 -16.07 1.50 -13.58
CA ASP A 255 -16.49 1.62 -12.17
C ASP A 255 -17.47 2.78 -11.98
N LYS A 256 -17.23 3.93 -12.64
CA LYS A 256 -18.16 5.08 -12.62
C LYS A 256 -19.49 4.74 -13.30
N LEU A 257 -19.48 4.02 -14.43
CA LEU A 257 -20.70 3.57 -15.10
C LEU A 257 -21.50 2.59 -14.24
N GLU A 258 -20.85 1.57 -13.68
CA GLU A 258 -21.48 0.60 -12.78
C GLU A 258 -22.07 1.29 -11.55
N SER A 259 -21.34 2.25 -10.98
CA SER A 259 -21.79 3.08 -9.87
C SER A 259 -23.03 3.92 -10.23
N GLY A 260 -23.09 4.44 -11.45
CA GLY A 260 -24.27 5.11 -12.01
C GLY A 260 -25.46 4.17 -12.15
N ILE A 261 -25.26 2.98 -12.71
CA ILE A 261 -26.28 1.93 -12.84
C ILE A 261 -26.84 1.55 -11.47
N LYS A 262 -26.00 1.28 -10.48
CA LYS A 262 -26.42 1.01 -9.09
C LYS A 262 -27.32 2.10 -8.53
N SER A 263 -27.04 3.36 -8.86
CA SER A 263 -27.86 4.49 -8.40
C SER A 263 -29.21 4.56 -9.12
N MET A 264 -29.29 4.17 -10.39
CA MET A 264 -30.56 4.04 -11.11
C MET A 264 -31.42 2.89 -10.57
N LEU A 265 -30.81 1.75 -10.25
CA LEU A 265 -31.51 0.59 -9.67
C LEU A 265 -32.16 0.92 -8.32
N LEU A 266 -31.52 1.76 -7.50
CA LEU A 266 -32.13 2.28 -6.26
C LEU A 266 -33.42 3.07 -6.52
N TYR A 267 -33.45 3.88 -7.59
CA TYR A 267 -34.64 4.65 -7.96
C TYR A 267 -35.76 3.74 -8.48
N THR A 268 -35.43 2.75 -9.32
CA THR A 268 -36.42 1.78 -9.82
C THR A 268 -36.90 0.82 -8.74
N GLY A 269 -36.14 0.67 -7.65
CA GLY A 269 -36.45 -0.25 -6.56
C GLY A 269 -36.01 -1.67 -6.85
N GLU A 270 -35.22 -1.89 -7.89
CA GLU A 270 -34.68 -3.20 -8.21
C GLU A 270 -33.72 -3.65 -7.10
N HIS A 271 -33.99 -4.84 -6.54
CA HIS A 271 -33.31 -5.38 -5.35
C HIS A 271 -33.49 -4.59 -4.05
N VAL A 272 -34.43 -3.63 -4.00
CA VAL A 272 -34.86 -3.00 -2.73
C VAL A 272 -35.92 -3.88 -2.11
N GLU A 273 -35.64 -4.41 -0.91
CA GLU A 273 -36.58 -5.24 -0.17
C GLU A 273 -37.31 -4.39 0.87
N ILE A 274 -38.64 -4.50 0.90
CA ILE A 274 -39.52 -3.80 1.84
C ILE A 274 -40.23 -4.84 2.68
N VAL A 275 -39.88 -4.91 3.97
CA VAL A 275 -40.46 -5.84 4.93
C VAL A 275 -41.48 -5.09 5.78
N PRO A 276 -42.78 -5.45 5.70
CA PRO A 276 -43.80 -4.83 6.55
C PRO A 276 -43.66 -5.35 7.98
N VAL A 277 -43.37 -4.45 8.93
CA VAL A 277 -43.20 -4.75 10.36
C VAL A 277 -44.53 -4.60 11.11
N LYS A 278 -45.28 -3.54 10.79
CA LYS A 278 -46.61 -3.25 11.35
C LYS A 278 -47.50 -2.68 10.27
N LYS A 279 -48.76 -3.12 10.23
CA LYS A 279 -49.78 -2.61 9.30
C LYS A 279 -50.89 -1.91 10.07
N GLY A 280 -51.35 -0.79 9.55
CA GLY A 280 -52.43 0.02 10.11
C GLY A 280 -52.83 1.14 9.17
N LYS A 281 -53.37 2.22 9.73
CA LYS A 281 -53.80 3.38 8.95
C LYS A 281 -52.61 4.28 8.57
N SER A 282 -52.53 4.65 7.30
CA SER A 282 -51.59 5.65 6.80
C SER A 282 -51.81 7.03 7.41
N ALA A 283 -50.73 7.80 7.54
CA ALA A 283 -50.78 9.17 8.04
C ALA A 283 -51.41 10.11 7.01
N SER A 284 -51.87 11.28 7.47
CA SER A 284 -52.32 12.34 6.55
C SER A 284 -51.16 12.83 5.67
N SER A 285 -51.45 13.11 4.40
CA SER A 285 -50.50 13.70 3.46
C SER A 285 -49.97 15.07 3.87
N ASP A 286 -50.71 15.78 4.73
CA ASP A 286 -50.38 17.13 5.20
C ASP A 286 -49.26 17.13 6.25
N ILE A 287 -49.01 15.97 6.88
CA ILE A 287 -47.94 15.83 7.87
C ILE A 287 -46.60 15.82 7.13
N PRO A 288 -45.62 16.65 7.53
CA PRO A 288 -44.31 16.68 6.87
C PRO A 288 -43.53 15.39 7.13
N LEU A 289 -42.78 14.93 6.13
CA LEU A 289 -41.85 13.81 6.28
C LEU A 289 -40.66 14.24 7.13
N THR A 290 -40.46 13.58 8.27
CA THR A 290 -39.31 13.79 9.16
C THR A 290 -38.20 12.80 8.87
N LEU A 291 -36.98 13.29 8.67
CA LEU A 291 -35.79 12.45 8.51
C LEU A 291 -34.90 12.57 9.75
N VAL A 292 -34.63 11.47 10.44
CA VAL A 292 -33.85 11.47 11.68
C VAL A 292 -32.36 11.32 11.38
N GLN A 293 -31.53 12.29 11.76
CA GLN A 293 -30.11 12.26 11.40
C GLN A 293 -29.28 11.22 12.18
N LYS A 294 -29.63 10.98 13.46
CA LYS A 294 -28.89 10.08 14.36
C LYS A 294 -29.19 8.62 13.99
N LYS A 295 -28.14 7.82 13.79
CA LYS A 295 -28.28 6.35 13.78
C LYS A 295 -28.66 5.88 15.18
N LEU A 296 -29.77 5.15 15.28
CA LEU A 296 -30.19 4.50 16.52
C LEU A 296 -29.66 3.06 16.56
N ILE A 297 -29.51 2.51 17.75
CA ILE A 297 -29.10 1.11 17.95
C ILE A 297 -30.29 0.36 18.53
N VAL A 298 -30.71 -0.72 17.87
CA VAL A 298 -31.89 -1.50 18.28
C VAL A 298 -31.74 -1.99 19.71
N GLU A 299 -30.58 -2.55 20.06
CA GLU A 299 -30.28 -3.00 21.42
C GLU A 299 -30.52 -1.91 22.47
N GLU A 300 -30.01 -0.70 22.24
CA GLU A 300 -30.13 0.43 23.17
C GLU A 300 -31.59 0.89 23.33
N GLU A 301 -32.35 0.96 22.23
CA GLU A 301 -33.76 1.41 22.26
C GLU A 301 -34.68 0.35 22.87
N LEU A 302 -34.35 -0.94 22.70
CA LEU A 302 -35.16 -2.07 23.13
C LEU A 302 -34.95 -2.45 24.61
N ALA A 303 -33.84 -2.02 25.23
CA ALA A 303 -33.44 -2.44 26.58
C ALA A 303 -34.47 -2.17 27.69
N VAL A 304 -35.41 -1.24 27.49
CA VAL A 304 -36.49 -0.93 28.44
C VAL A 304 -37.71 -1.85 28.25
N TRP A 305 -37.85 -2.44 27.06
CA TRP A 305 -39.08 -3.09 26.59
C TRP A 305 -38.95 -4.60 26.45
N ALA A 306 -37.73 -5.13 26.33
CA ALA A 306 -37.46 -6.55 26.32
C ALA A 306 -36.25 -6.88 27.19
N ASP A 307 -36.18 -8.13 27.65
CA ASP A 307 -34.98 -8.66 28.29
C ASP A 307 -33.93 -8.93 27.20
N ILE A 308 -32.80 -8.23 27.29
CA ILE A 308 -31.70 -8.28 26.32
C ILE A 308 -30.50 -8.90 27.02
N ASP A 309 -29.93 -9.93 26.42
CA ASP A 309 -28.72 -10.59 26.90
C ASP A 309 -27.47 -10.14 26.13
N GLU A 310 -26.29 -10.55 26.62
CA GLU A 310 -25.00 -10.29 25.99
C GLU A 310 -24.83 -10.98 24.62
N TRP A 311 -25.80 -11.78 24.19
CA TRP A 311 -25.82 -12.48 22.91
C TRP A 311 -26.71 -11.82 21.88
N PHE A 312 -27.27 -10.64 22.19
CA PHE A 312 -28.11 -9.90 21.27
C PHE A 312 -27.35 -9.53 19.99
N ASP A 313 -27.82 -10.07 18.86
CA ASP A 313 -27.19 -9.88 17.57
C ASP A 313 -28.20 -9.63 16.45
N PHE A 314 -27.70 -9.55 15.21
CA PHE A 314 -28.50 -9.35 14.02
C PHE A 314 -29.60 -10.40 13.78
N ARG A 315 -29.56 -11.56 14.45
CA ARG A 315 -30.58 -12.61 14.35
C ARG A 315 -31.79 -12.34 15.26
N SER A 316 -31.65 -11.44 16.22
CA SER A 316 -32.71 -11.05 17.17
C SER A 316 -33.73 -10.06 16.59
N GLU A 317 -33.73 -9.84 15.27
CA GLU A 317 -34.64 -8.92 14.59
C GLU A 317 -36.13 -9.19 14.87
N ASN A 318 -36.52 -10.45 14.96
CA ASN A 318 -37.90 -10.83 15.27
C ASN A 318 -38.35 -10.33 16.66
N LEU A 319 -37.43 -10.27 17.64
CA LEU A 319 -37.73 -9.74 18.97
C LEU A 319 -38.06 -8.23 18.88
N PHE A 320 -37.28 -7.50 18.09
CA PHE A 320 -37.50 -6.08 17.85
C PHE A 320 -38.85 -5.81 17.16
N PHE A 321 -39.19 -6.57 16.12
CA PHE A 321 -40.48 -6.41 15.42
C PHE A 321 -41.68 -6.75 16.30
N LYS A 322 -41.54 -7.76 17.15
CA LYS A 322 -42.56 -8.11 18.13
C LYS A 322 -42.77 -6.94 19.12
N ALA A 323 -41.69 -6.37 19.65
CA ALA A 323 -41.75 -5.25 20.58
C ALA A 323 -42.41 -4.00 19.95
N LEU A 324 -42.10 -3.67 18.69
CA LEU A 324 -42.76 -2.57 17.97
C LEU A 324 -44.29 -2.78 17.78
N ASN A 325 -44.74 -4.03 17.72
CA ASN A 325 -46.15 -4.36 17.61
C ASN A 325 -46.87 -4.29 18.98
N GLU A 326 -46.21 -4.76 20.04
CA GLU A 326 -46.79 -4.86 21.39
C GLU A 326 -46.73 -3.55 22.19
N HIS A 327 -45.75 -2.68 21.93
CA HIS A 327 -45.49 -1.47 22.73
C HIS A 327 -45.58 -0.18 21.89
N PRO A 328 -46.74 0.52 21.87
CA PRO A 328 -46.88 1.81 21.17
C PRO A 328 -45.95 2.91 21.69
N GLU A 329 -45.55 2.83 22.96
CA GLU A 329 -44.61 3.76 23.58
C GLU A 329 -43.20 3.63 22.97
N LEU A 330 -42.74 2.41 22.67
CA LEU A 330 -41.49 2.17 21.94
C LEU A 330 -41.53 2.77 20.52
N VAL A 331 -42.68 2.68 19.83
CA VAL A 331 -42.86 3.33 18.52
C VAL A 331 -42.71 4.85 18.64
N THR A 332 -43.22 5.44 19.70
CA THR A 332 -43.13 6.90 19.94
C THR A 332 -41.72 7.32 20.35
N GLN A 333 -40.99 6.46 21.07
CA GLN A 333 -39.58 6.65 21.41
C GLN A 333 -38.68 6.67 20.17
N ILE A 334 -38.88 5.69 19.27
CA ILE A 334 -38.04 5.52 18.06
C ILE A 334 -38.42 6.52 16.96
N PHE A 335 -39.72 6.77 16.74
CA PHE A 335 -40.22 7.60 15.64
C PHE A 335 -40.81 8.92 16.15
N PRO A 336 -40.11 10.06 16.01
CA PRO A 336 -40.57 11.36 16.52
C PRO A 336 -41.84 11.93 15.88
N SER A 337 -42.25 11.40 14.73
CA SER A 337 -43.46 11.84 14.01
C SER A 337 -44.15 10.66 13.32
N GLU A 338 -45.39 10.87 12.88
CA GLU A 338 -46.18 9.85 12.16
C GLU A 338 -45.66 9.56 10.75
N ARG A 339 -44.96 10.50 10.12
CA ARG A 339 -44.29 10.30 8.82
C ARG A 339 -42.81 10.45 9.03
N CYS A 340 -42.10 9.34 9.23
CA CYS A 340 -40.73 9.37 9.70
C CYS A 340 -39.85 8.35 8.98
N VAL A 341 -38.62 8.74 8.65
CA VAL A 341 -37.58 7.84 8.16
C VAL A 341 -36.35 7.98 9.05
N LEU A 342 -35.81 6.84 9.46
CA LEU A 342 -34.62 6.79 10.32
C LEU A 342 -33.77 5.57 9.97
N VAL A 343 -32.54 5.59 10.44
CA VAL A 343 -31.59 4.50 10.27
C VAL A 343 -31.27 3.85 11.61
N MET A 344 -31.24 2.52 11.61
CA MET A 344 -30.86 1.73 12.78
C MET A 344 -29.77 0.71 12.43
N ALA A 345 -29.00 0.31 13.43
CA ALA A 345 -28.19 -0.91 13.41
C ALA A 345 -28.60 -1.81 14.58
N MET A 346 -28.29 -3.11 14.50
CA MET A 346 -28.72 -4.07 15.51
C MET A 346 -27.97 -3.86 16.83
N THR A 347 -26.64 -3.90 16.78
CA THR A 347 -25.78 -3.58 17.92
C THR A 347 -24.47 -2.95 17.46
N ASN A 348 -23.81 -2.24 18.37
CA ASN A 348 -22.52 -1.60 18.15
C ASN A 348 -21.35 -2.34 18.84
N HIS A 349 -21.64 -3.20 19.83
CA HIS A 349 -20.62 -3.97 20.53
C HIS A 349 -20.22 -5.22 19.74
N ASP A 350 -19.03 -5.75 20.02
CA ASP A 350 -18.55 -6.97 19.38
C ASP A 350 -18.98 -8.19 20.21
N VAL A 351 -19.74 -9.09 19.58
CA VAL A 351 -20.14 -10.37 20.16
C VAL A 351 -19.07 -11.40 19.83
N ASN A 352 -18.70 -12.23 20.82
CA ASN A 352 -17.75 -13.31 20.62
C ASN A 352 -18.46 -14.61 20.24
N TYR A 353 -18.51 -14.90 18.94
CA TYR A 353 -19.06 -16.13 18.37
C TYR A 353 -18.06 -17.30 18.36
N GLY A 354 -16.91 -17.16 19.03
CA GLY A 354 -15.88 -18.19 19.20
C GLY A 354 -14.78 -18.17 18.13
N GLU A 355 -15.14 -18.17 16.85
CA GLU A 355 -14.18 -18.25 15.73
C GLU A 355 -13.80 -16.87 15.18
N PRO A 356 -12.51 -16.48 15.09
CA PRO A 356 -12.10 -15.13 14.69
C PRO A 356 -12.65 -14.63 13.35
N TRP A 357 -12.68 -15.51 12.33
CA TRP A 357 -13.21 -15.17 11.01
C TRP A 357 -14.74 -15.02 11.00
N SER A 358 -15.44 -15.86 11.79
CA SER A 358 -16.88 -15.77 11.98
C SER A 358 -17.26 -14.52 12.79
N ASN A 359 -16.46 -14.17 13.79
CA ASN A 359 -16.63 -12.97 14.61
C ASN A 359 -16.59 -11.71 13.77
N GLU A 360 -15.56 -11.55 12.95
CA GLU A 360 -15.41 -10.37 12.11
C GLU A 360 -16.60 -10.19 11.14
N GLU A 361 -17.05 -11.28 10.51
CA GLU A 361 -18.17 -11.24 9.57
C GLU A 361 -19.51 -10.99 10.26
N ASN A 362 -19.77 -11.63 11.41
CA ASN A 362 -21.02 -11.44 12.14
C ASN A 362 -21.08 -10.06 12.84
N ASN A 363 -19.98 -9.56 13.38
CA ASN A 363 -19.92 -8.21 13.95
C ASN A 363 -20.05 -7.13 12.86
N LYS A 364 -19.55 -7.38 11.64
CA LYS A 364 -19.89 -6.54 10.50
C LYS A 364 -21.39 -6.50 10.24
N ARG A 365 -22.09 -7.64 10.32
CA ARG A 365 -23.56 -7.71 10.16
C ARG A 365 -24.32 -6.98 11.26
N ASN A 366 -23.87 -7.07 12.52
CA ASN A 366 -24.45 -6.30 13.62
C ASN A 366 -24.43 -4.79 13.37
N ARG A 367 -23.34 -4.31 12.79
CA ARG A 367 -23.12 -2.89 12.47
C ARG A 367 -23.71 -2.46 11.13
N ARG A 368 -24.22 -3.39 10.31
CA ARG A 368 -24.92 -3.06 9.06
C ARG A 368 -26.18 -2.28 9.40
N VAL A 369 -26.29 -1.10 8.82
CA VAL A 369 -27.48 -0.30 9.01
C VAL A 369 -28.60 -0.67 8.06
N PHE A 370 -29.84 -0.53 8.53
CA PHE A 370 -31.05 -0.66 7.73
C PHE A 370 -31.96 0.54 7.96
N LEU A 371 -32.88 0.75 7.03
CA LEU A 371 -33.81 1.88 7.08
C LEU A 371 -35.13 1.44 7.70
N MET A 372 -35.70 2.29 8.55
CA MET A 372 -37.06 2.15 9.05
C MET A 372 -37.91 3.32 8.55
N VAL A 373 -39.08 3.00 8.01
CA VAL A 373 -40.04 3.97 7.48
C VAL A 373 -41.37 3.81 8.21
N ARG A 374 -41.87 4.91 8.77
CA ARG A 374 -43.18 5.00 9.40
C ARG A 374 -44.11 5.87 8.56
N ASP A 375 -45.30 5.35 8.29
CA ASP A 375 -46.43 6.05 7.68
C ASP A 375 -47.69 5.82 8.53
N GLY A 376 -47.92 6.71 9.49
CA GLY A 376 -48.99 6.61 10.47
C GLY A 376 -48.75 5.46 11.43
N GLU A 377 -49.59 4.43 11.31
CA GLU A 377 -49.47 3.16 12.05
C GLU A 377 -48.65 2.12 11.27
N ASN A 378 -48.41 2.33 9.97
CA ASN A 378 -47.60 1.43 9.17
C ASN A 378 -46.12 1.63 9.48
N ILE A 379 -45.40 0.53 9.68
CA ILE A 379 -43.96 0.51 9.87
C ILE A 379 -43.36 -0.50 8.90
N TYR A 380 -42.36 -0.06 8.16
CA TYR A 380 -41.63 -0.86 7.19
C TYR A 380 -40.14 -0.82 7.51
N GLN A 381 -39.49 -1.95 7.32
CA GLN A 381 -38.04 -2.01 7.22
C GLN A 381 -37.66 -2.09 5.73
N VAL A 382 -36.65 -1.31 5.33
CA VAL A 382 -36.19 -1.28 3.95
C VAL A 382 -34.71 -1.66 3.90
N PHE A 383 -34.42 -2.69 3.11
CA PHE A 383 -33.06 -3.09 2.75
C PHE A 383 -32.75 -2.64 1.34
N SER A 384 -31.53 -2.13 1.16
CA SER A 384 -31.03 -1.73 -0.15
C SER A 384 -29.75 -2.50 -0.48
N PRO A 385 -29.51 -2.83 -1.76
CA PRO A 385 -28.35 -3.63 -2.19
C PRO A 385 -27.05 -2.83 -2.15
N VAL A 386 -27.11 -1.51 -1.89
CA VAL A 386 -25.93 -0.66 -1.93
C VAL A 386 -25.28 -0.61 -0.56
N GLU A 387 -24.17 -1.34 -0.44
CA GLU A 387 -23.35 -1.47 0.76
C GLU A 387 -22.91 -0.14 1.39
N SER A 388 -22.84 0.95 0.59
CA SER A 388 -22.47 2.26 1.12
C SER A 388 -23.42 2.78 2.20
N HIS A 389 -24.70 2.37 2.16
CA HIS A 389 -25.64 2.72 3.21
C HIS A 389 -25.29 2.04 4.52
N LEU A 390 -24.86 0.77 4.46
CA LEU A 390 -24.67 -0.14 5.59
C LEU A 390 -23.62 0.30 6.61
N GLY A 391 -22.71 1.24 6.27
CA GLY A 391 -21.63 1.69 7.14
C GLY A 391 -21.75 3.12 7.68
N SER A 392 -22.75 3.90 7.25
CA SER A 392 -22.84 5.31 7.67
C SER A 392 -23.38 5.45 9.10
N SER A 393 -22.74 6.29 9.91
CA SER A 393 -23.21 6.61 11.26
C SER A 393 -24.38 7.60 11.28
N ARG A 394 -24.71 8.22 10.13
CA ARG A 394 -25.72 9.27 9.99
C ARG A 394 -26.40 9.25 8.63
N LEU A 395 -27.63 9.76 8.57
CA LEU A 395 -28.41 9.88 7.33
C LEU A 395 -28.01 11.07 6.44
N PHE A 396 -27.49 12.14 7.04
CA PHE A 396 -27.06 13.35 6.34
C PHE A 396 -25.72 13.85 6.88
N PRO A 397 -24.92 14.51 6.04
CA PRO A 397 -23.61 15.03 6.45
C PRO A 397 -23.77 16.07 7.56
N ALA A 398 -22.81 16.11 8.48
CA ALA A 398 -22.71 17.23 9.42
C ALA A 398 -22.20 18.50 8.72
N ARG A 399 -22.44 19.68 9.31
CA ARG A 399 -22.03 20.97 8.72
C ARG A 399 -20.51 21.05 8.48
N ASP A 400 -19.74 20.43 9.35
CA ASP A 400 -18.27 20.40 9.34
C ASP A 400 -17.70 19.17 8.60
N GLU A 401 -18.52 18.19 8.24
CA GLU A 401 -18.05 16.93 7.68
C GLU A 401 -17.38 17.09 6.31
N GLY A 402 -17.89 18.01 5.48
CA GLY A 402 -17.30 18.32 4.18
C GLY A 402 -15.92 18.97 4.32
N GLU A 403 -15.77 19.93 5.22
CA GLU A 403 -14.50 20.64 5.43
C GLU A 403 -13.46 19.82 6.19
N ALA A 404 -13.91 18.99 7.14
CA ALA A 404 -13.03 18.15 7.96
C ALA A 404 -12.23 17.15 7.13
N ILE A 405 -12.76 16.70 5.98
CA ILE A 405 -12.06 15.78 5.08
C ILE A 405 -10.82 16.42 4.45
N PHE A 406 -10.81 17.75 4.31
CA PHE A 406 -9.68 18.52 3.78
C PHE A 406 -8.77 19.08 4.89
N ARG A 407 -8.81 18.50 6.10
CA ARG A 407 -7.85 18.80 7.18
C ARG A 407 -6.79 17.71 7.32
N GLY A 408 -5.54 18.14 7.45
CA GLY A 408 -4.40 17.30 7.80
C GLY A 408 -4.45 16.82 9.25
N LEU A 409 -3.62 15.83 9.59
CA LEU A 409 -3.50 15.31 10.97
C LEU A 409 -2.97 16.37 11.96
N ASP A 410 -2.23 17.33 11.43
CA ASP A 410 -1.68 18.51 12.09
C ASP A 410 -2.67 19.69 12.13
N GLY A 411 -3.87 19.54 11.55
CA GLY A 411 -4.88 20.59 11.46
C GLY A 411 -4.67 21.57 10.30
N SER A 412 -3.66 21.36 9.45
CA SER A 412 -3.45 22.15 8.24
C SER A 412 -4.61 21.96 7.25
N GLN A 413 -4.91 22.98 6.45
CA GLN A 413 -5.93 22.90 5.41
C GLN A 413 -5.28 22.42 4.11
N ILE A 414 -5.76 21.29 3.59
CA ILE A 414 -5.36 20.74 2.30
C ILE A 414 -6.06 21.56 1.21
N LYS A 415 -5.25 22.24 0.40
CA LYS A 415 -5.69 23.10 -0.71
C LYS A 415 -5.72 22.32 -2.01
N PHE A 416 -6.27 22.95 -3.05
CA PHE A 416 -6.28 22.40 -4.40
C PHE A 416 -4.86 22.09 -4.89
N ASP A 417 -3.91 23.00 -4.66
CA ASP A 417 -2.51 22.82 -5.08
C ASP A 417 -1.74 21.76 -4.27
N ASP A 418 -2.41 20.99 -3.41
CA ASP A 418 -1.78 19.89 -2.69
C ASP A 418 -1.99 18.56 -3.42
N VAL A 419 -0.93 17.77 -3.52
CA VAL A 419 -0.99 16.41 -4.09
C VAL A 419 -1.96 15.50 -3.33
N ALA A 420 -2.16 15.73 -2.04
CA ALA A 420 -3.11 14.98 -1.20
C ALA A 420 -4.58 15.32 -1.51
N TYR A 421 -4.85 16.41 -2.23
CA TYR A 421 -6.20 16.90 -2.51
C TYR A 421 -7.07 15.84 -3.21
N THR A 422 -6.52 15.16 -4.23
CA THR A 422 -7.28 14.20 -5.03
C THR A 422 -7.75 12.99 -4.22
N ASP A 423 -6.97 12.55 -3.23
CA ASP A 423 -7.36 11.44 -2.35
C ASP A 423 -8.48 11.86 -1.41
N ARG A 424 -8.38 13.07 -0.86
CA ARG A 424 -9.43 13.66 -0.01
C ARG A 424 -10.72 13.92 -0.80
N LEU A 425 -10.61 14.41 -2.03
CA LEU A 425 -11.74 14.60 -2.94
C LEU A 425 -12.42 13.26 -3.26
N LYS A 426 -11.66 12.21 -3.58
CA LYS A 426 -12.22 10.87 -3.80
C LYS A 426 -12.97 10.36 -2.57
N GLY A 427 -12.43 10.57 -1.37
CA GLY A 427 -13.11 10.25 -0.12
C GLY A 427 -14.40 11.05 0.09
N PHE A 428 -14.37 12.35 -0.22
CA PHE A 428 -15.53 13.23 -0.20
C PHE A 428 -16.62 12.77 -1.19
N ASP A 429 -16.25 12.47 -2.44
CA ASP A 429 -17.17 12.03 -3.49
C ASP A 429 -17.85 10.71 -3.13
N LEU A 430 -17.11 9.77 -2.52
CA LEU A 430 -17.69 8.51 -2.04
C LEU A 430 -18.76 8.76 -0.95
N ARG A 431 -18.51 9.67 0.00
CA ARG A 431 -19.50 10.05 1.02
C ARG A 431 -20.68 10.82 0.43
N ALA A 432 -20.42 11.77 -0.46
CA ALA A 432 -21.46 12.53 -1.14
C ALA A 432 -22.36 11.61 -1.99
N LEU A 433 -21.76 10.65 -2.70
CA LEU A 433 -22.47 9.63 -3.46
C LEU A 433 -23.36 8.78 -2.56
N HIS A 434 -22.87 8.39 -1.39
CA HIS A 434 -23.69 7.70 -0.38
C HIS A 434 -24.96 8.49 -0.03
N TYR A 435 -24.84 9.78 0.31
CA TYR A 435 -26.02 10.60 0.66
C TYR A 435 -26.95 10.83 -0.53
N LYS A 436 -26.40 11.02 -1.74
CA LYS A 436 -27.21 11.14 -2.98
C LYS A 436 -28.02 9.87 -3.23
N ARG A 437 -27.40 8.69 -3.10
CA ARG A 437 -28.07 7.40 -3.27
C ARG A 437 -29.21 7.20 -2.26
N PHE A 438 -29.03 7.70 -1.04
CA PHE A 438 -30.06 7.65 -0.01
C PHE A 438 -31.30 8.47 -0.41
N LEU A 439 -31.09 9.70 -0.91
CA LEU A 439 -32.17 10.53 -1.43
C LEU A 439 -32.85 9.91 -2.65
N ILE A 440 -32.08 9.29 -3.54
CA ILE A 440 -32.61 8.58 -4.71
C ILE A 440 -33.49 7.39 -4.27
N LEU A 441 -33.08 6.63 -3.26
CA LEU A 441 -33.87 5.54 -2.69
C LEU A 441 -35.20 6.04 -2.13
N ILE A 442 -35.19 7.08 -1.29
CA ILE A 442 -36.43 7.67 -0.73
C ILE A 442 -37.34 8.19 -1.83
N CYS A 443 -36.79 8.92 -2.80
CA CYS A 443 -37.55 9.45 -3.93
C CYS A 443 -38.19 8.33 -4.76
N GLY A 444 -37.43 7.25 -5.00
CA GLY A 444 -37.95 6.05 -5.63
C GLY A 444 -39.09 5.41 -4.85
N LEU A 445 -38.98 5.30 -3.52
CA LEU A 445 -40.03 4.75 -2.66
C LEU A 445 -41.34 5.57 -2.74
N ASP A 446 -41.26 6.90 -2.60
CA ASP A 446 -42.43 7.80 -2.66
C ASP A 446 -43.09 7.79 -4.06
N HIS A 447 -42.29 7.81 -5.13
CA HIS A 447 -42.82 7.83 -6.49
C HIS A 447 -43.47 6.50 -6.88
N ARG A 448 -42.92 5.36 -6.43
CA ARG A 448 -43.49 4.03 -6.75
C ARG A 448 -44.85 3.82 -6.12
N GLU A 449 -45.07 4.27 -4.88
CA GLU A 449 -46.40 4.19 -4.25
C GLU A 449 -47.46 5.00 -5.02
N ARG A 450 -47.10 6.17 -5.54
CA ARG A 450 -48.02 7.01 -6.34
C ARG A 450 -48.42 6.39 -7.68
N HIS A 451 -47.62 5.45 -8.20
CA HIS A 451 -47.89 4.79 -9.49
C HIS A 451 -48.57 3.43 -9.36
N CYS A 452 -48.50 2.75 -8.21
CA CYS A 452 -49.24 1.50 -7.93
C CYS A 452 -50.69 1.73 -7.46
N CYS A 453 -51.08 2.97 -7.13
CA CYS A 453 -52.46 3.35 -6.78
C CYS A 453 -53.17 4.13 -7.90
N LYS A 454 -53.05 3.69 -9.16
CA LYS A 454 -53.96 4.09 -10.25
C LYS A 454 -54.74 2.90 -10.77
#